data_AF-F2RBR3-F1
#
_entry.id   AF-F2RBR3-F1
#
_cell.length_a   1.000
_cell.length_b   1.000
_cell.length_c   1.000
_cell.angle_alpha   90.00
_cell.angle_beta   90.00
_cell.angle_gamma   90.00
#
_symmetry.space_group_name_H-M   'P 1'
#
loop_
_entity.id
_entity.type
_entity.pdbx_description
1 polymer ?
#
loop_
_entity_poly.entity_id
_entity_poly.type
_entity_poly.pdbx_seq_one_letter_code
_entity_poly.pdbx_strand_id
1 'polypeptide(L)'
;MLNGVDLPARRALAEQIREDSWEAQLSIGVQAHPEPGARCRVDTEPMRLGSTRVARSFSVHQSRGTGAADASPSCLDPVGSLLVALGASVADSVAASLTGEGCHLTLLKVLPVVETGGDGGRSRLSYALHIEGEVSPEEARRAALAARERSSGHRTLEEPNEIRVVVQTARDEHLTARPVPADPAPFTGALRRAAEVAWEVGAHVIAEVDGVRVESDQPKQLFGADLAPNAQEYVLSALAAEALRFAAPADADGATGAAGVASGASAGAGDGGPAAADAVHASGRIDLRGPYSAQDAQVGLRNILVQLLPADPSAGDGSAAAAMRGWLTEGHALRLVRDAHPIHVELVLNGTPIAR
;
A
#
# COMPACT_ATOMS: atom_id res chain seq x y z
N MET A 1 -20.74 -15.62 14.21
CA MET A 1 -19.99 -14.63 13.41
C MET A 1 -20.76 -13.34 13.47
N LEU A 2 -20.11 -12.24 13.87
CA LEU A 2 -20.70 -10.90 13.94
C LEU A 2 -19.86 -10.01 13.02
N ASN A 3 -20.50 -9.12 12.26
CA ASN A 3 -19.84 -8.27 11.23
C ASN A 3 -18.92 -9.09 10.28
N GLY A 4 -19.25 -10.35 9.98
CA GLY A 4 -18.39 -11.22 9.14
C GLY A 4 -16.99 -11.52 9.70
N VAL A 5 -16.69 -11.15 10.95
CA VAL A 5 -15.38 -11.39 11.59
C VAL A 5 -15.43 -12.68 12.41
N ASP A 6 -14.45 -13.55 12.18
CA ASP A 6 -14.26 -14.80 12.94
C ASP A 6 -13.33 -14.57 14.15
N LEU A 7 -13.92 -14.12 15.27
CA LEU A 7 -13.19 -13.90 16.52
C LEU A 7 -12.58 -15.17 17.14
N PRO A 8 -13.27 -16.34 17.15
CA PRO A 8 -12.63 -17.59 17.57
C PRO A 8 -11.36 -17.91 16.78
N ALA A 9 -11.40 -17.80 15.46
CA ALA A 9 -10.24 -18.10 14.62
C ALA A 9 -9.09 -17.08 14.84
N ARG A 10 -9.41 -15.79 14.99
CA ARG A 10 -8.42 -14.76 15.37
C ARG A 10 -7.76 -15.04 16.72
N ARG A 11 -8.53 -15.49 17.71
CA ARG A 11 -8.00 -15.88 19.03
C ARG A 11 -7.08 -17.11 18.94
N ALA A 12 -7.48 -18.13 18.17
CA ALA A 12 -6.64 -19.30 17.94
C ALA A 12 -5.31 -18.94 17.26
N LEU A 13 -5.33 -18.04 16.27
CA LEU A 13 -4.09 -17.54 15.66
C LEU A 13 -3.22 -16.77 16.67
N ALA A 14 -3.82 -15.92 17.50
CA ALA A 14 -3.08 -15.18 18.53
C ALA A 14 -2.45 -16.12 19.59
N GLU A 15 -3.11 -17.24 19.90
CA GLU A 15 -2.55 -18.30 20.74
C GLU A 15 -1.40 -19.03 20.05
N GLN A 16 -1.57 -19.46 18.81
CA GLN A 16 -0.53 -20.13 18.02
C GLN A 16 0.74 -19.27 17.90
N ILE A 17 0.57 -17.97 17.59
CA ILE A 17 1.66 -17.00 17.48
C ILE A 17 2.37 -16.77 18.83
N ARG A 18 1.66 -16.91 19.95
CA ARG A 18 2.25 -16.80 21.29
C ARG A 18 3.13 -18.00 21.62
N GLU A 19 2.74 -19.18 21.15
CA GLU A 19 3.48 -20.43 21.33
C GLU A 19 4.72 -20.51 20.43
N ASP A 20 4.58 -20.09 19.17
CA ASP A 20 5.69 -20.04 18.21
C ASP A 20 5.78 -18.67 17.52
N SER A 21 6.75 -17.86 17.97
CA SER A 21 6.98 -16.52 17.41
C SER A 21 7.38 -16.51 15.93
N TRP A 22 7.89 -17.62 15.40
CA TRP A 22 8.20 -17.73 13.97
C TRP A 22 6.92 -17.73 13.13
N GLU A 23 5.84 -18.32 13.64
CA GLU A 23 4.53 -18.35 12.97
C GLU A 23 3.87 -16.95 12.88
N ALA A 24 4.42 -15.95 13.58
CA ALA A 24 3.96 -14.57 13.51
C ALA A 24 4.46 -13.80 12.28
N GLN A 25 5.45 -14.31 11.57
CA GLN A 25 6.15 -13.55 10.53
C GLN A 25 5.39 -13.63 9.21
N LEU A 26 4.79 -12.52 8.78
CA LEU A 26 4.16 -12.39 7.48
C LEU A 26 5.13 -11.70 6.50
N SER A 27 5.51 -12.38 5.43
CA SER A 27 6.28 -11.82 4.32
C SER A 27 5.39 -11.59 3.09
N ILE A 28 5.52 -10.43 2.48
CA ILE A 28 4.66 -9.94 1.39
C ILE A 28 5.57 -9.35 0.30
N GLY A 29 5.23 -9.59 -0.97
CA GLY A 29 5.95 -9.08 -2.12
C GLY A 29 5.01 -8.71 -3.25
N VAL A 30 5.42 -7.77 -4.10
CA VAL A 30 4.75 -7.40 -5.34
C VAL A 30 5.80 -7.09 -6.41
N GLN A 31 5.42 -7.23 -7.68
CA GLN A 31 6.26 -6.91 -8.82
C GLN A 31 5.55 -5.96 -9.77
N ALA A 32 6.14 -4.79 -10.03
CA ALA A 32 5.67 -3.82 -11.01
C ALA A 32 6.38 -4.00 -12.36
N HIS A 33 5.58 -4.04 -13.42
CA HIS A 33 6.01 -4.14 -14.82
C HIS A 33 5.48 -2.93 -15.61
N PRO A 34 6.29 -2.31 -16.47
CA PRO A 34 5.85 -1.17 -17.25
C PRO A 34 4.78 -1.58 -18.26
N GLU A 35 3.80 -0.71 -18.44
CA GLU A 35 2.80 -0.78 -19.51
C GLU A 35 2.88 0.49 -20.36
N PRO A 36 2.35 0.51 -21.60
CA PRO A 36 2.40 1.68 -22.46
C PRO A 36 1.89 2.96 -21.79
N GLY A 37 2.58 4.08 -22.06
CA GLY A 37 2.32 5.37 -21.41
C GLY A 37 2.80 5.40 -19.96
N ALA A 38 2.27 6.31 -19.13
CA ALA A 38 2.66 6.43 -17.72
C ALA A 38 2.04 5.36 -16.80
N ARG A 39 1.84 4.12 -17.27
CA ARG A 39 1.16 3.04 -16.56
C ARG A 39 2.08 1.87 -16.21
N CYS A 40 1.65 1.05 -15.27
CA CYS A 40 2.28 -0.22 -14.94
C CYS A 40 1.23 -1.22 -14.46
N ARG A 41 1.54 -2.51 -14.63
CA ARG A 41 0.85 -3.60 -13.95
C ARG A 41 1.64 -4.00 -12.73
N VAL A 42 0.99 -4.10 -11.58
CA VAL A 42 1.59 -4.62 -10.35
C VAL A 42 0.96 -5.96 -10.01
N ASP A 43 1.79 -7.00 -9.97
CA ASP A 43 1.39 -8.37 -9.70
C ASP A 43 1.79 -8.74 -8.26
N THR A 44 0.87 -9.29 -7.46
CA THR A 44 1.18 -9.75 -6.10
C THR A 44 1.95 -11.06 -6.12
N GLU A 45 2.93 -11.20 -5.23
CA GLU A 45 3.65 -12.46 -5.05
C GLU A 45 3.00 -13.33 -3.97
N PRO A 46 3.24 -14.65 -4.00
CA PRO A 46 2.82 -15.54 -2.92
C PRO A 46 3.36 -15.09 -1.56
N MET A 47 2.46 -14.86 -0.61
CA MET A 47 2.83 -14.47 0.74
C MET A 47 3.34 -15.67 1.54
N ARG A 48 4.04 -15.40 2.65
CA ARG A 48 4.45 -16.43 3.60
C ARG A 48 4.07 -16.00 5.02
N LEU A 49 3.25 -16.81 5.68
CA LEU A 49 2.92 -16.68 7.10
C LEU A 49 3.65 -17.78 7.85
N GLY A 50 4.74 -17.45 8.53
CA GLY A 50 5.58 -18.41 9.23
C GLY A 50 6.07 -19.53 8.33
N SER A 51 5.67 -20.76 8.63
CA SER A 51 5.96 -21.95 7.80
C SER A 51 5.00 -22.12 6.62
N THR A 52 3.86 -21.42 6.60
CA THR A 52 2.79 -21.57 5.61
C THR A 52 3.00 -20.62 4.42
N ARG A 53 2.94 -21.17 3.20
CA ARG A 53 2.87 -20.38 1.96
C ARG A 53 1.40 -20.10 1.62
N VAL A 54 1.09 -18.85 1.33
CA VAL A 54 -0.23 -18.40 0.88
C VAL A 54 -0.13 -18.06 -0.61
N ALA A 55 -0.62 -18.96 -1.44
CA ALA A 55 -0.65 -18.76 -2.89
C ALA A 55 -1.92 -18.00 -3.28
N ARG A 56 -1.76 -16.71 -3.56
CA ARG A 56 -2.76 -15.82 -4.15
C ARG A 56 -2.07 -14.96 -5.20
N SER A 57 -2.80 -14.54 -6.23
CA SER A 57 -2.25 -13.74 -7.32
C SER A 57 -3.31 -12.75 -7.78
N PHE A 58 -3.00 -11.48 -7.60
CA PHE A 58 -3.79 -10.35 -8.05
C PHE A 58 -2.92 -9.47 -8.93
N SER A 59 -3.55 -8.84 -9.93
CA SER A 59 -2.92 -7.85 -10.79
C SER A 59 -3.66 -6.54 -10.65
N VAL A 60 -2.94 -5.46 -10.36
CA VAL A 60 -3.47 -4.11 -10.23
C VAL A 60 -2.84 -3.22 -11.29
N HIS A 61 -3.66 -2.58 -12.13
CA HIS A 61 -3.18 -1.56 -13.05
C HIS A 61 -3.05 -0.23 -12.31
N GLN A 62 -1.86 0.36 -12.37
CA GLN A 62 -1.57 1.63 -11.73
C GLN A 62 -0.98 2.63 -12.71
N SER A 63 -1.17 3.92 -12.44
CA SER A 63 -0.29 4.94 -13.00
C SER A 63 1.02 4.99 -12.20
N ARG A 64 2.09 5.42 -12.85
CA ARG A 64 3.43 5.54 -12.24
C ARG A 64 3.65 6.93 -11.62
N GLY A 65 2.86 7.93 -12.05
CA GLY A 65 2.92 9.34 -11.62
C GLY A 65 2.09 9.65 -10.38
N THR A 66 2.28 10.85 -9.81
CA THR A 66 1.67 11.24 -8.51
C THR A 66 0.69 12.42 -8.64
N GLY A 67 -0.03 12.56 -9.75
CA GLY A 67 -0.86 13.74 -9.98
C GLY A 67 -2.09 13.49 -10.85
N ALA A 68 -3.17 14.22 -10.55
CA ALA A 68 -4.42 14.23 -11.31
C ALA A 68 -4.25 14.68 -12.78
N ALA A 69 -3.18 15.40 -13.10
CA ALA A 69 -2.86 15.84 -14.47
C ALA A 69 -2.35 14.70 -15.37
N ASP A 70 -1.71 13.68 -14.77
CA ASP A 70 -1.21 12.48 -15.46
C ASP A 70 -2.10 11.25 -15.20
N ALA A 71 -3.15 11.42 -14.38
CA ALA A 71 -4.07 10.36 -14.02
C ALA A 71 -4.91 9.98 -15.25
N SER A 72 -4.61 8.81 -15.81
CA SER A 72 -5.60 8.11 -16.61
C SER A 72 -6.79 7.83 -15.68
N PRO A 73 -8.03 8.22 -16.03
CA PRO A 73 -9.22 8.09 -15.17
C PRO A 73 -9.65 6.64 -14.87
N SER A 74 -8.75 5.68 -15.12
CA SER A 74 -9.01 4.24 -15.11
C SER A 74 -8.05 3.46 -14.22
N CYS A 75 -7.05 4.08 -13.60
CA CYS A 75 -6.07 3.37 -12.77
C CYS A 75 -5.70 4.16 -11.52
N LEU A 76 -5.45 3.42 -10.44
CA LEU A 76 -5.00 3.98 -9.18
C LEU A 76 -3.56 4.49 -9.33
N ASP A 77 -3.19 5.58 -8.67
CA ASP A 77 -1.79 6.01 -8.62
C ASP A 77 -1.14 5.59 -7.29
N PRO A 78 0.17 5.82 -7.09
CA PRO A 78 0.87 5.43 -5.86
C PRO A 78 0.26 6.05 -4.59
N VAL A 79 -0.09 7.33 -4.60
CA VAL A 79 -0.67 8.00 -3.43
C VAL A 79 -2.10 7.50 -3.19
N GLY A 80 -2.87 7.22 -4.24
CA GLY A 80 -4.18 6.60 -4.13
C GLY A 80 -4.11 5.21 -3.51
N SER A 81 -3.12 4.41 -3.90
CA SER A 81 -2.82 3.10 -3.28
C SER A 81 -2.54 3.20 -1.78
N LEU A 82 -1.79 4.22 -1.35
CA LEU A 82 -1.56 4.46 0.09
C LEU A 82 -2.83 4.85 0.84
N LEU A 83 -3.73 5.64 0.23
CA LEU A 83 -5.01 5.99 0.84
C LEU A 83 -5.92 4.76 0.97
N VAL A 84 -5.98 3.90 -0.05
CA VAL A 84 -6.69 2.60 0.01
C VAL A 84 -6.12 1.74 1.13
N ALA A 85 -4.80 1.59 1.19
CA ALA A 85 -4.14 0.81 2.23
C ALA A 85 -4.45 1.31 3.65
N LEU A 86 -4.38 2.62 3.88
CA LEU A 86 -4.70 3.24 5.15
C LEU A 86 -6.16 2.96 5.55
N GLY A 87 -7.09 3.26 4.66
CA GLY A 87 -8.52 3.09 4.93
C GLY A 87 -8.90 1.63 5.16
N ALA A 88 -8.41 0.71 4.33
CA ALA A 88 -8.71 -0.72 4.44
C ALA A 88 -8.19 -1.32 5.74
N SER A 89 -6.94 -1.03 6.10
CA SER A 89 -6.33 -1.54 7.33
C SER A 89 -7.00 -0.99 8.59
N VAL A 90 -7.39 0.30 8.58
CA VAL A 90 -8.15 0.91 9.68
C VAL A 90 -9.54 0.30 9.79
N ALA A 91 -10.25 0.14 8.67
CA ALA A 91 -11.58 -0.45 8.64
C ALA A 91 -11.60 -1.87 9.23
N ASP A 92 -10.69 -2.75 8.80
CA ASP A 92 -10.56 -4.11 9.36
C ASP A 92 -10.30 -4.08 10.87
N SER A 93 -9.39 -3.20 11.33
CA SER A 93 -9.08 -3.06 12.76
C SER A 93 -10.28 -2.60 13.59
N VAL A 94 -11.04 -1.62 13.09
CA VAL A 94 -12.24 -1.10 13.77
C VAL A 94 -13.34 -2.16 13.79
N ALA A 95 -13.62 -2.80 12.65
CA ALA A 95 -14.63 -3.85 12.54
C ALA A 95 -14.32 -4.99 13.50
N ALA A 96 -13.06 -5.44 13.57
CA ALA A 96 -12.65 -6.49 14.48
C ALA A 96 -12.77 -6.08 15.96
N SER A 97 -12.38 -4.85 16.30
CA SER A 97 -12.48 -4.33 17.67
C SER A 97 -13.94 -4.27 18.13
N LEU A 98 -14.83 -3.69 17.32
CA LEU A 98 -16.25 -3.57 17.66
C LEU A 98 -16.96 -4.92 17.71
N THR A 99 -16.57 -5.84 16.82
CA THR A 99 -17.04 -7.23 16.91
C THR A 99 -16.63 -7.87 18.24
N GLY A 100 -15.40 -7.60 18.71
CA GLY A 100 -14.88 -8.08 20.00
C GLY A 100 -15.71 -7.62 21.20
N GLU A 101 -16.26 -6.42 21.12
CA GLU A 101 -17.17 -5.85 22.13
C GLU A 101 -18.63 -6.31 21.95
N GLY A 102 -18.94 -7.07 20.89
CA GLY A 102 -20.28 -7.54 20.59
C GLY A 102 -21.18 -6.51 19.91
N CYS A 103 -20.62 -5.42 19.37
CA CYS A 103 -21.40 -4.37 18.73
C CYS A 103 -21.80 -4.72 17.28
N HIS A 104 -23.03 -4.39 16.92
CA HIS A 104 -23.55 -4.54 15.55
C HIS A 104 -23.26 -3.29 14.71
N LEU A 105 -22.54 -3.47 13.59
CA LEU A 105 -22.27 -2.43 12.62
C LEU A 105 -23.33 -2.42 11.52
N THR A 106 -23.88 -1.24 11.23
CA THR A 106 -24.71 -0.98 10.04
C THR A 106 -23.86 -0.36 8.93
N LEU A 107 -22.94 0.54 9.31
CA LEU A 107 -22.03 1.20 8.39
C LEU A 107 -20.67 1.41 9.07
N LEU A 108 -19.61 1.19 8.32
CA LEU A 108 -18.27 1.63 8.66
C LEU A 108 -17.61 2.23 7.41
N LYS A 109 -17.25 3.51 7.47
CA LYS A 109 -16.45 4.18 6.44
C LYS A 109 -15.21 4.82 7.04
N VAL A 110 -14.12 4.75 6.30
CA VAL A 110 -12.88 5.46 6.59
C VAL A 110 -12.60 6.40 5.42
N LEU A 111 -12.41 7.69 5.72
CA LEU A 111 -12.19 8.73 4.72
C LEU A 111 -10.76 9.27 4.85
N PRO A 112 -9.73 8.53 4.37
CA PRO A 112 -8.36 8.98 4.48
C PRO A 112 -8.09 10.13 3.50
N VAL A 113 -7.26 11.05 3.96
CA VAL A 113 -6.91 12.29 3.28
C VAL A 113 -5.41 12.51 3.39
N VAL A 114 -4.81 12.90 2.28
CA VAL A 114 -3.46 13.47 2.24
C VAL A 114 -3.54 14.92 1.80
N GLU A 115 -2.83 15.78 2.52
CA GLU A 115 -2.60 17.18 2.15
C GLU A 115 -1.11 17.35 1.89
N THR A 116 -0.74 17.95 0.77
CA THR A 116 0.65 18.30 0.43
C THR A 116 0.85 19.80 0.48
N GLY A 117 1.97 20.24 1.07
CA GLY A 117 2.37 21.64 1.16
C GLY A 117 2.71 22.24 -0.21
N GLY A 118 2.70 23.57 -0.30
CA GLY A 118 3.00 24.28 -1.56
C GLY A 118 4.43 24.12 -2.07
N ASP A 119 5.35 23.66 -1.23
CA ASP A 119 6.72 23.30 -1.60
C ASP A 119 6.84 21.87 -2.18
N GLY A 120 5.74 21.11 -2.21
CA GLY A 120 5.70 19.69 -2.64
C GLY A 120 6.51 18.75 -1.71
N GLY A 121 7.10 19.28 -0.65
CA GLY A 121 8.02 18.58 0.23
C GLY A 121 7.31 17.91 1.40
N ARG A 122 6.36 18.63 2.00
CA ARG A 122 5.69 18.23 3.24
C ARG A 122 4.31 17.65 2.98
N SER A 123 3.96 16.59 3.69
CA SER A 123 2.63 15.97 3.62
C SER A 123 2.05 15.74 5.00
N ARG A 124 0.73 15.86 5.11
CA ARG A 124 -0.05 15.53 6.29
C ARG A 124 -1.08 14.47 5.93
N LEU A 125 -1.18 13.45 6.77
CA LEU A 125 -2.19 12.41 6.68
C LEU A 125 -3.26 12.63 7.75
N SER A 126 -4.51 12.42 7.37
CA SER A 126 -5.63 12.35 8.31
C SER A 126 -6.70 11.36 7.83
N TYR A 127 -7.62 10.97 8.68
CA TYR A 127 -8.83 10.27 8.27
C TYR A 127 -10.00 10.58 9.19
N ALA A 128 -11.21 10.57 8.62
CA ALA A 128 -12.45 10.52 9.40
C ALA A 128 -12.94 9.07 9.46
N LEU A 129 -13.35 8.64 10.65
CA LEU A 129 -13.93 7.33 10.93
C LEU A 129 -15.43 7.50 11.17
N HIS A 130 -16.24 7.02 10.24
CA HIS A 130 -17.71 7.10 10.30
C HIS A 130 -18.25 5.73 10.68
N ILE A 131 -18.93 5.67 11.82
CA ILE A 131 -19.53 4.44 12.36
C ILE A 131 -21.02 4.67 12.52
N GLU A 132 -21.83 3.75 12.00
CA GLU A 132 -23.26 3.68 12.30
C GLU A 132 -23.62 2.28 12.82
N GLY A 133 -24.46 2.23 13.85
CA GLY A 133 -24.87 0.97 14.46
C GLY A 133 -25.17 1.09 15.95
N GLU A 134 -25.33 -0.07 16.58
CA GLU A 134 -25.52 -0.22 18.03
C GLU A 134 -24.16 -0.13 18.74
N VAL A 135 -23.56 1.06 18.68
CA VAL A 135 -22.24 1.37 19.22
C VAL A 135 -22.36 2.60 20.10
N SER A 136 -21.85 2.53 21.33
CA SER A 136 -21.75 3.67 22.24
C SER A 136 -20.54 4.55 21.89
N PRO A 137 -20.53 5.84 22.31
CA PRO A 137 -19.37 6.71 22.14
C PRO A 137 -18.07 6.17 22.77
N GLU A 138 -18.17 5.39 23.85
CA GLU A 138 -16.99 4.80 24.50
C GLU A 138 -16.42 3.64 23.67
N GLU A 139 -17.27 2.75 23.17
CA GLU A 139 -16.86 1.66 22.27
C GLU A 139 -16.26 2.21 20.98
N ALA A 140 -16.86 3.24 20.38
CA ALA A 140 -16.33 3.90 19.19
C ALA A 140 -14.93 4.49 19.43
N ARG A 141 -14.71 5.15 20.58
CA ARG A 141 -13.37 5.67 20.96
C ARG A 141 -12.37 4.55 21.20
N ARG A 142 -12.75 3.47 21.88
CA ARG A 142 -11.90 2.30 22.10
C ARG A 142 -11.51 1.63 20.78
N ALA A 143 -12.45 1.50 19.84
CA ALA A 143 -12.17 0.96 18.51
C ALA A 143 -11.25 1.88 17.69
N ALA A 144 -11.45 3.19 17.74
CA ALA A 144 -10.56 4.15 17.10
C ALA A 144 -9.13 4.09 17.68
N LEU A 145 -8.99 4.00 19.01
CA LEU A 145 -7.70 3.82 19.68
C LEU A 145 -7.04 2.50 19.27
N ALA A 146 -7.80 1.40 19.31
CA ALA A 146 -7.33 0.09 18.88
C ALA A 146 -6.84 0.11 17.43
N ALA A 147 -7.56 0.77 16.52
CA ALA A 147 -7.11 0.92 15.14
C ALA A 147 -5.82 1.74 15.04
N ARG A 148 -5.66 2.81 15.80
CA ARG A 148 -4.40 3.57 15.83
C ARG A 148 -3.24 2.72 16.32
N GLU A 149 -3.46 1.91 17.35
CA GLU A 149 -2.42 1.08 17.96
C GLU A 149 -2.08 -0.16 17.14
N ARG A 150 -3.07 -0.81 16.51
CA ARG A 150 -2.96 -2.16 15.95
C ARG A 150 -3.14 -2.26 14.44
N SER A 151 -3.58 -1.19 13.75
CA SER A 151 -3.66 -1.18 12.29
C SER A 151 -2.26 -1.08 11.70
N SER A 152 -1.83 -2.15 11.03
CA SER A 152 -0.54 -2.20 10.35
C SER A 152 -0.41 -1.12 9.28
N GLY A 153 -1.46 -0.82 8.50
CA GLY A 153 -1.48 0.31 7.56
C GLY A 153 -1.32 1.67 8.25
N HIS A 154 -2.03 1.92 9.37
CA HIS A 154 -1.88 3.15 10.16
C HIS A 154 -0.44 3.32 10.65
N ARG A 155 0.09 2.29 11.31
CA ARG A 155 1.44 2.33 11.91
C ARG A 155 2.54 2.39 10.86
N THR A 156 2.34 1.80 9.68
CA THR A 156 3.28 1.93 8.56
C THR A 156 3.41 3.38 8.09
N LEU A 157 2.31 4.14 8.05
CA LEU A 157 2.32 5.52 7.56
C LEU A 157 2.55 6.57 8.66
N GLU A 158 2.25 6.23 9.92
CA GLU A 158 2.48 7.13 11.06
C GLU A 158 3.96 7.12 11.49
N GLU A 159 4.57 5.93 11.50
CA GLU A 159 5.92 5.74 12.00
C GLU A 159 6.99 5.86 10.91
N PRO A 160 8.21 6.30 11.25
CA PRO A 160 9.31 6.34 10.30
C PRO A 160 9.75 4.93 9.87
N ASN A 161 10.08 4.76 8.59
CA ASN A 161 10.58 3.50 8.03
C ASN A 161 11.89 3.69 7.28
N GLU A 162 12.85 2.79 7.52
CA GLU A 162 14.02 2.65 6.65
C GLU A 162 13.61 1.86 5.39
N ILE A 163 13.87 2.43 4.22
CA ILE A 163 13.61 1.79 2.93
C ILE A 163 14.95 1.39 2.31
N ARG A 164 15.13 0.09 2.08
CA ARG A 164 16.33 -0.43 1.42
C ARG A 164 16.08 -0.56 -0.07
N VAL A 165 17.07 -0.17 -0.85
CA VAL A 165 17.00 -0.27 -2.31
C VAL A 165 18.17 -1.07 -2.83
N VAL A 166 17.89 -1.98 -3.76
CA VAL A 166 18.92 -2.74 -4.47
C VAL A 166 18.71 -2.54 -5.97
N VAL A 167 19.75 -2.13 -6.67
CA VAL A 167 19.77 -2.10 -8.14
C VAL A 167 20.57 -3.32 -8.59
N GLN A 168 19.90 -4.29 -9.20
CA GLN A 168 20.51 -5.55 -9.60
C GLN A 168 21.14 -5.42 -11.00
N THR A 169 22.40 -4.96 -11.05
CA THR A 169 23.21 -4.94 -12.28
C THR A 169 24.25 -6.07 -12.24
N ALA A 170 25.27 -6.02 -13.10
CA ALA A 170 26.46 -6.85 -12.97
C ALA A 170 27.18 -6.69 -11.61
N ARG A 171 26.96 -5.55 -10.92
CA ARG A 171 27.41 -5.28 -9.55
C ARG A 171 26.28 -4.64 -8.76
N ASP A 172 25.66 -5.42 -7.88
CA ASP A 172 24.58 -4.93 -7.02
C ASP A 172 24.94 -3.60 -6.33
N GLU A 173 24.14 -2.56 -6.58
CA GLU A 173 24.23 -1.30 -5.86
C GLU A 173 23.17 -1.26 -4.74
N HIS A 174 23.64 -1.07 -3.50
CA HIS A 174 22.79 -0.96 -2.33
C HIS A 174 22.62 0.50 -1.91
N LEU A 175 21.39 1.00 -1.92
CA LEU A 175 21.03 2.34 -1.44
C LEU A 175 20.11 2.21 -0.22
N THR A 176 19.96 3.30 0.52
CA THR A 176 19.08 3.33 1.70
C THR A 176 18.44 4.70 1.83
N ALA A 177 17.12 4.72 1.93
CA ALA A 177 16.35 5.89 2.31
C ALA A 177 16.16 5.85 3.83
N ARG A 178 16.74 6.82 4.54
CA ARG A 178 16.52 6.99 5.97
C ARG A 178 15.35 7.95 6.22
N PRO A 179 14.54 7.71 7.24
CA PRO A 179 13.45 8.59 7.62
C PRO A 179 13.95 9.98 7.98
N VAL A 180 13.22 10.99 7.53
CA VAL A 180 13.39 12.38 7.97
C VAL A 180 12.44 12.63 9.15
N PRO A 181 12.93 13.21 10.27
CA PRO A 181 12.07 13.58 11.39
C PRO A 181 10.96 14.53 10.96
N ALA A 182 9.79 14.44 11.61
CA ALA A 182 8.68 15.35 11.36
C ALA A 182 9.09 16.80 11.65
N ASP A 183 8.92 17.68 10.67
CA ASP A 183 9.14 19.12 10.83
C ASP A 183 8.01 19.72 11.70
N PRO A 184 8.31 20.32 12.87
CA PRO A 184 7.33 20.91 13.76
C PRO A 184 6.72 22.22 13.22
N ALA A 185 7.23 22.79 12.13
CA ALA A 185 6.73 24.04 11.59
C ALA A 185 5.24 23.95 11.19
N PRO A 186 4.49 25.07 11.26
CA PRO A 186 3.10 25.12 10.79
C PRO A 186 2.98 24.57 9.35
N PHE A 187 1.93 23.80 9.11
CA PHE A 187 1.64 23.22 7.81
C PHE A 187 0.48 23.96 7.16
N THR A 188 0.67 24.37 5.90
CA THR A 188 -0.38 24.94 5.06
C THR A 188 -0.54 24.04 3.84
N GLY A 189 -1.67 23.34 3.77
CA GLY A 189 -1.98 22.47 2.64
C GLY A 189 -2.25 23.29 1.38
N ALA A 190 -1.65 22.87 0.26
CA ALA A 190 -1.86 23.47 -1.06
C ALA A 190 -2.66 22.56 -1.99
N LEU A 191 -2.45 21.25 -1.89
CA LEU A 191 -3.20 20.22 -2.62
C LEU A 191 -3.74 19.21 -1.62
N ARG A 192 -5.00 18.82 -1.81
CA ARG A 192 -5.71 17.86 -0.96
C ARG A 192 -6.25 16.74 -1.83
N ARG A 193 -6.06 15.50 -1.39
CA ARG A 193 -6.61 14.31 -2.02
C ARG A 193 -7.21 13.39 -0.98
N ALA A 194 -8.30 12.72 -1.34
CA ALA A 194 -9.05 11.87 -0.43
C ALA A 194 -9.45 10.55 -1.10
N ALA A 195 -9.69 9.54 -0.28
CA ALA A 195 -10.39 8.33 -0.67
C ALA A 195 -11.64 8.14 0.18
N GLU A 196 -12.61 7.40 -0.35
CA GLU A 196 -13.70 6.83 0.42
C GLU A 196 -13.49 5.32 0.53
N VAL A 197 -13.35 4.79 1.74
CA VAL A 197 -13.22 3.35 1.98
C VAL A 197 -14.41 2.88 2.81
N ALA A 198 -15.27 2.05 2.21
CA ALA A 198 -16.43 1.46 2.84
C ALA A 198 -16.14 0.00 3.20
N TRP A 199 -16.42 -0.37 4.45
CA TRP A 199 -16.38 -1.74 4.90
C TRP A 199 -17.64 -2.49 4.45
N GLU A 200 -17.47 -3.67 3.88
CA GLU A 200 -18.58 -4.52 3.42
C GLU A 200 -18.85 -5.64 4.43
N VAL A 201 -17.85 -6.51 4.65
CA VAL A 201 -17.99 -7.69 5.51
C VAL A 201 -16.63 -8.25 5.90
N GLY A 202 -16.47 -8.66 7.16
CA GLY A 202 -15.22 -9.25 7.61
C GLY A 202 -14.04 -8.31 7.39
N ALA A 203 -13.05 -8.74 6.60
CA ALA A 203 -11.89 -7.94 6.22
C ALA A 203 -12.01 -7.29 4.82
N HIS A 204 -13.12 -7.50 4.11
CA HIS A 204 -13.34 -6.98 2.77
C HIS A 204 -13.86 -5.55 2.81
N VAL A 205 -13.23 -4.70 2.02
CA VAL A 205 -13.61 -3.29 1.85
C VAL A 205 -13.62 -2.92 0.38
N ILE A 206 -14.40 -1.89 0.07
CA ILE A 206 -14.45 -1.24 -1.23
C ILE A 206 -13.93 0.18 -1.06
N ALA A 207 -12.99 0.58 -1.91
CA ALA A 207 -12.41 1.90 -1.89
C ALA A 207 -12.64 2.63 -3.22
N GLU A 208 -12.86 3.94 -3.14
CA GLU A 208 -12.92 4.83 -4.29
C GLU A 208 -11.93 5.98 -4.12
N VAL A 209 -11.07 6.19 -5.12
CA VAL A 209 -10.10 7.31 -5.17
C VAL A 209 -10.17 7.94 -6.55
N ASP A 210 -10.51 9.23 -6.62
CA ASP A 210 -10.61 9.98 -7.88
C ASP A 210 -11.47 9.27 -8.96
N GLY A 211 -12.57 8.63 -8.54
CA GLY A 211 -13.47 7.87 -9.42
C GLY A 211 -12.98 6.47 -9.81
N VAL A 212 -11.81 6.05 -9.33
CA VAL A 212 -11.30 4.69 -9.49
C VAL A 212 -11.74 3.84 -8.31
N ARG A 213 -12.58 2.84 -8.57
CA ARG A 213 -13.05 1.86 -7.58
C ARG A 213 -12.12 0.65 -7.53
N VAL A 214 -11.67 0.29 -6.34
CA VAL A 214 -10.87 -0.90 -6.06
C VAL A 214 -11.38 -1.62 -4.82
N GLU A 215 -10.95 -2.85 -4.61
CA GLU A 215 -11.30 -3.65 -3.44
C GLU A 215 -10.04 -3.99 -2.65
N SER A 216 -10.17 -4.18 -1.35
CA SER A 216 -9.10 -4.72 -0.53
C SER A 216 -9.65 -5.82 0.38
N ASP A 217 -8.88 -6.88 0.54
CA ASP A 217 -9.25 -8.02 1.38
C ASP A 217 -8.01 -8.73 1.94
N GLN A 218 -8.18 -9.42 3.07
CA GLN A 218 -7.12 -10.21 3.68
C GLN A 218 -7.03 -11.61 3.04
N PRO A 219 -5.86 -12.28 3.12
CA PRO A 219 -5.79 -13.69 2.77
C PRO A 219 -6.65 -14.53 3.74
N LYS A 220 -7.07 -15.73 3.30
CA LYS A 220 -7.86 -16.67 4.14
C LYS A 220 -7.18 -17.04 5.45
N GLN A 221 -5.85 -17.14 5.45
CA GLN A 221 -5.04 -17.39 6.64
C GLN A 221 -5.11 -16.25 7.67
N LEU A 222 -5.52 -15.05 7.22
CA LEU A 222 -5.81 -13.88 8.06
C LEU A 222 -7.31 -13.54 8.00
N PHE A 223 -8.15 -14.55 7.80
CA PHE A 223 -9.61 -14.47 7.92
C PHE A 223 -10.31 -13.56 6.92
N GLY A 224 -9.66 -13.24 5.79
CA GLY A 224 -10.34 -12.65 4.64
C GLY A 224 -10.90 -13.71 3.67
N ALA A 225 -11.55 -13.25 2.61
CA ALA A 225 -12.14 -14.10 1.60
C ALA A 225 -11.19 -14.39 0.41
N ASP A 226 -10.02 -13.74 0.40
CA ASP A 226 -9.02 -13.81 -0.66
C ASP A 226 -9.56 -13.31 -2.01
N LEU A 227 -10.28 -12.17 -1.96
CA LEU A 227 -10.95 -11.58 -3.13
C LEU A 227 -10.14 -10.49 -3.83
N ALA A 228 -9.24 -9.84 -3.11
CA ALA A 228 -8.51 -8.68 -3.59
C ALA A 228 -7.15 -8.54 -2.88
N PRO A 229 -6.24 -7.69 -3.41
CA PRO A 229 -5.02 -7.33 -2.70
C PRO A 229 -5.30 -6.82 -1.28
N ASN A 230 -4.41 -7.08 -0.34
CA ASN A 230 -4.53 -6.55 1.02
C ASN A 230 -3.91 -5.15 1.11
N ALA A 231 -4.14 -4.48 2.24
CA ALA A 231 -3.63 -3.14 2.47
C ALA A 231 -2.10 -3.03 2.29
N GLN A 232 -1.33 -4.05 2.67
CA GLN A 232 0.14 -4.00 2.57
C GLN A 232 0.64 -4.22 1.14
N GLU A 233 -0.05 -5.06 0.37
CA GLU A 233 0.20 -5.18 -1.06
C GLU A 233 -0.05 -3.84 -1.76
N TYR A 234 -1.06 -3.06 -1.36
CA TYR A 234 -1.26 -1.69 -1.86
C TYR A 234 -0.11 -0.74 -1.47
N VAL A 235 0.42 -0.81 -0.24
CA VAL A 235 1.61 -0.03 0.16
C VAL A 235 2.82 -0.37 -0.71
N LEU A 236 3.11 -1.66 -0.88
CA LEU A 236 4.23 -2.11 -1.70
C LEU A 236 4.03 -1.77 -3.18
N SER A 237 2.79 -1.85 -3.67
CA SER A 237 2.45 -1.49 -5.05
C SER A 237 2.72 -0.02 -5.32
N ALA A 238 2.38 0.86 -4.38
CA ALA A 238 2.68 2.29 -4.47
C ALA A 238 4.18 2.54 -4.64
N LEU A 239 5.00 1.90 -3.80
CA LEU A 239 6.46 2.04 -3.86
C LEU A 239 7.03 1.50 -5.17
N ALA A 240 6.58 0.32 -5.60
CA ALA A 240 7.05 -0.30 -6.84
C ALA A 240 6.68 0.52 -8.08
N ALA A 241 5.43 0.99 -8.17
CA ALA A 241 4.94 1.81 -9.27
C ALA A 241 5.67 3.16 -9.36
N GLU A 242 5.86 3.84 -8.22
CA GLU A 242 6.57 5.12 -8.19
C GLU A 242 8.05 4.94 -8.53
N ALA A 243 8.74 3.94 -7.97
CA ALA A 243 10.14 3.65 -8.31
C ALA A 243 10.31 3.36 -9.81
N LEU A 244 9.39 2.59 -10.40
CA LEU A 244 9.40 2.27 -11.83
C LEU A 244 9.23 3.52 -12.71
N ARG A 245 8.54 4.58 -12.23
CA ARG A 245 8.47 5.87 -12.93
C ARG A 245 9.86 6.45 -13.18
N PHE A 246 10.72 6.41 -12.17
CA PHE A 246 12.05 6.98 -12.23
C PHE A 246 12.99 6.11 -13.08
N ALA A 247 12.86 4.78 -12.97
CA ALA A 247 13.68 3.85 -13.74
C ALA A 247 13.37 3.90 -15.24
N ALA A 248 12.09 3.95 -15.62
CA ALA A 248 11.63 3.92 -17.01
C ALA A 248 10.70 5.11 -17.34
N PRO A 249 11.19 6.35 -17.45
CA PRO A 249 10.34 7.51 -17.70
C PRO A 249 9.51 7.34 -18.99
N ALA A 250 8.23 7.77 -18.95
CA ALA A 250 7.24 7.54 -20.01
C ALA A 250 7.65 8.08 -21.40
N ASP A 251 8.60 9.01 -21.45
CA ASP A 251 9.11 9.61 -22.70
C ASP A 251 10.16 8.76 -23.42
N ALA A 252 10.63 7.64 -22.83
CA ALA A 252 11.55 6.72 -23.50
C ALA A 252 10.91 5.99 -24.70
N ASP A 253 9.58 5.85 -24.71
CA ASP A 253 8.84 5.21 -25.82
C ASP A 253 8.38 6.22 -26.90
N GLY A 254 8.63 7.52 -26.73
CA GLY A 254 8.19 8.59 -27.63
C GLY A 254 9.04 8.83 -28.88
N ALA A 255 10.20 8.16 -29.02
CA ALA A 255 11.14 8.42 -30.12
C ALA A 255 11.01 7.49 -31.35
N THR A 256 10.03 6.57 -31.39
CA THR A 256 9.77 5.75 -32.59
C THR A 256 8.30 5.83 -33.06
N GLY A 257 7.70 7.01 -32.95
CA GLY A 257 6.47 7.36 -33.65
C GLY A 257 6.73 7.86 -35.08
N ALA A 258 7.32 7.03 -35.95
CA ALA A 258 7.28 7.27 -37.41
C ALA A 258 6.33 6.26 -38.05
N ALA A 259 5.19 6.78 -38.51
CA ALA A 259 4.19 6.05 -39.26
C ALA A 259 4.79 5.25 -40.42
N GLY A 260 4.54 3.95 -40.42
CA GLY A 260 4.81 3.04 -41.53
C GLY A 260 3.61 2.12 -41.73
N VAL A 261 2.62 2.60 -42.47
CA VAL A 261 1.61 1.72 -43.10
C VAL A 261 2.36 0.85 -44.10
N ALA A 262 2.46 -0.45 -43.85
CA ALA A 262 2.88 -1.43 -44.86
C ALA A 262 2.09 -2.73 -44.70
N SER A 263 1.18 -2.90 -45.64
CA SER A 263 0.48 -4.11 -46.00
C SER A 263 1.43 -5.27 -46.38
N GLY A 264 1.04 -6.50 -46.04
CA GLY A 264 1.19 -7.66 -46.93
C GLY A 264 2.51 -8.45 -46.89
N ALA A 265 2.35 -9.72 -46.48
CA ALA A 265 3.08 -10.93 -46.89
C ALA A 265 4.37 -11.39 -46.16
N SER A 266 4.28 -12.66 -45.75
CA SER A 266 5.32 -13.71 -45.79
C SER A 266 6.30 -13.87 -44.61
N ALA A 267 5.91 -14.81 -43.73
CA ALA A 267 6.69 -15.93 -43.20
C ALA A 267 8.20 -15.73 -42.90
N GLY A 268 8.49 -15.62 -41.61
CA GLY A 268 9.79 -15.92 -41.01
C GLY A 268 9.60 -16.13 -39.51
N ALA A 269 9.56 -17.38 -39.06
CA ALA A 269 9.48 -17.72 -37.65
C ALA A 269 10.81 -17.39 -36.98
N GLY A 270 10.87 -16.22 -36.33
CA GLY A 270 11.86 -15.88 -35.33
C GLY A 270 11.17 -15.86 -33.97
N ASP A 271 11.65 -16.71 -33.07
CA ASP A 271 11.23 -16.78 -31.67
C ASP A 271 11.74 -15.55 -30.92
N GLY A 272 11.11 -14.40 -31.19
CA GLY A 272 11.38 -13.12 -30.54
C GLY A 272 10.45 -12.96 -29.36
N GLY A 273 10.84 -13.48 -28.19
CA GLY A 273 10.21 -13.11 -26.93
C GLY A 273 10.23 -11.58 -26.75
N PRO A 274 9.26 -11.00 -26.00
CA PRO A 274 9.25 -9.57 -25.76
C PRO A 274 10.61 -9.13 -25.19
N ALA A 275 11.14 -8.00 -25.67
CA ALA A 275 12.35 -7.42 -25.12
C ALA A 275 12.21 -7.27 -23.59
N ALA A 276 13.27 -7.59 -22.86
CA ALA A 276 13.28 -7.42 -21.40
C ALA A 276 12.97 -5.94 -21.10
N ALA A 277 12.07 -5.71 -20.15
CA ALA A 277 11.72 -4.38 -19.67
C ALA A 277 12.15 -4.26 -18.21
N ASP A 278 12.44 -3.04 -17.76
CA ASP A 278 12.73 -2.79 -16.35
C ASP A 278 11.56 -3.26 -15.49
N ALA A 279 11.84 -3.95 -14.40
CA ALA A 279 10.83 -4.35 -13.42
C ALA A 279 11.25 -3.90 -12.02
N VAL A 280 10.28 -3.61 -11.16
CA VAL A 280 10.55 -3.28 -9.77
C VAL A 280 9.84 -4.27 -8.86
N HIS A 281 10.61 -4.97 -8.03
CA HIS A 281 10.08 -5.79 -6.96
C HIS A 281 10.05 -4.99 -5.66
N ALA A 282 8.95 -5.02 -4.91
CA ALA A 282 8.87 -4.43 -3.58
C ALA A 282 8.35 -5.47 -2.57
N SER A 283 9.03 -5.57 -1.44
CA SER A 283 8.68 -6.54 -0.38
C SER A 283 8.80 -5.93 1.00
N GLY A 284 8.12 -6.55 1.96
CA GLY A 284 8.17 -6.18 3.36
C GLY A 284 7.69 -7.30 4.28
N ARG A 285 7.78 -7.07 5.58
CA ARG A 285 7.37 -8.03 6.61
C ARG A 285 6.51 -7.37 7.69
N ILE A 286 5.53 -8.11 8.20
CA ILE A 286 4.78 -7.75 9.41
C ILE A 286 5.03 -8.81 10.47
N ASP A 287 5.20 -8.36 11.71
CA ASP A 287 5.08 -9.22 12.88
C ASP A 287 3.64 -9.21 13.39
N LEU A 288 2.92 -10.30 13.17
CA LEU A 288 1.49 -10.39 13.51
C LEU A 288 1.23 -10.36 15.02
N ARG A 289 2.26 -10.45 15.87
CA ARG A 289 2.12 -10.20 17.30
C ARG A 289 1.66 -8.78 17.60
N GLY A 290 2.02 -7.79 16.79
CA GLY A 290 1.57 -6.40 17.00
C GLY A 290 0.06 -6.26 16.79
N PRO A 291 -0.47 -6.59 15.60
CA PRO A 291 -1.91 -6.47 15.32
C PRO A 291 -2.80 -7.45 16.10
N TYR A 292 -2.32 -8.68 16.38
CA TYR A 292 -3.16 -9.77 16.89
C TYR A 292 -2.83 -10.21 18.34
N SER A 293 -1.73 -9.75 18.93
CA SER A 293 -1.35 -10.10 20.30
C SER A 293 -1.20 -8.84 21.17
N ALA A 294 -1.32 -8.99 22.48
CA ALA A 294 -1.07 -7.90 23.44
C ALA A 294 0.44 -7.75 23.74
N GLN A 295 1.31 -8.28 22.89
CA GLN A 295 2.76 -8.23 23.07
C GLN A 295 3.32 -6.94 22.48
N ASP A 296 4.40 -6.44 23.09
CA ASP A 296 5.14 -5.28 22.60
C ASP A 296 5.94 -5.66 21.34
N ALA A 297 5.23 -5.74 20.22
CA ALA A 297 5.76 -6.04 18.91
C ALA A 297 5.40 -4.91 17.93
N GLN A 298 6.28 -4.70 16.94
CA GLN A 298 6.03 -3.70 15.91
C GLN A 298 4.81 -4.09 15.06
N VAL A 299 3.96 -3.12 14.79
CA VAL A 299 2.64 -3.34 14.16
C VAL A 299 2.68 -3.07 12.65
N GLY A 300 3.43 -2.04 12.22
CA GLY A 300 3.56 -1.65 10.82
C GLY A 300 4.37 -2.62 9.97
N LEU A 301 4.33 -2.41 8.65
CA LEU A 301 5.18 -3.07 7.67
C LEU A 301 6.64 -2.64 7.87
N ARG A 302 7.56 -3.60 7.91
CA ARG A 302 8.99 -3.40 8.20
C ARG A 302 9.86 -4.08 7.18
N ASN A 303 11.17 -3.80 7.27
CA ASN A 303 12.19 -4.35 6.38
C ASN A 303 11.82 -4.17 4.91
N ILE A 304 11.32 -2.97 4.58
CA ILE A 304 10.83 -2.65 3.24
C ILE A 304 12.02 -2.61 2.29
N LEU A 305 11.97 -3.45 1.26
CA LEU A 305 12.98 -3.61 0.24
C LEU A 305 12.37 -3.33 -1.12
N VAL A 306 12.99 -2.43 -1.89
CA VAL A 306 12.65 -2.18 -3.29
C VAL A 306 13.84 -2.57 -4.17
N GLN A 307 13.62 -3.47 -5.12
CA GLN A 307 14.64 -3.98 -6.02
C GLN A 307 14.31 -3.57 -7.45
N LEU A 308 15.23 -2.85 -8.09
CA LEU A 308 15.16 -2.58 -9.52
C LEU A 308 15.88 -3.70 -10.27
N LEU A 309 15.18 -4.28 -11.24
CA LEU A 309 15.63 -5.28 -12.19
C LEU A 309 15.71 -4.60 -13.57
N PRO A 310 16.87 -4.07 -13.99
CA PRO A 310 17.01 -3.43 -15.29
C PRO A 310 16.81 -4.43 -16.43
N ALA A 311 16.24 -3.96 -17.54
CA ALA A 311 16.11 -4.69 -18.80
C ALA A 311 17.46 -5.23 -19.30
N ASP A 312 18.51 -4.41 -19.18
CA ASP A 312 19.89 -4.77 -19.47
C ASP A 312 20.75 -4.56 -18.21
N PRO A 313 21.05 -5.63 -17.44
CA PRO A 313 21.89 -5.54 -16.24
C PRO A 313 23.36 -5.21 -16.57
N SER A 314 23.75 -5.20 -17.85
CA SER A 314 25.10 -4.87 -18.32
C SER A 314 25.25 -3.44 -18.86
N ALA A 315 24.13 -2.74 -19.12
CA ALA A 315 24.14 -1.33 -19.46
C ALA A 315 24.68 -0.53 -18.27
N GLY A 316 25.64 0.36 -18.52
CA GLY A 316 26.52 0.95 -17.50
C GLY A 316 25.82 1.34 -16.19
N ASP A 317 26.35 0.81 -15.07
CA ASP A 317 25.78 0.80 -13.71
C ASP A 317 25.20 2.15 -13.23
N GLY A 318 25.69 3.27 -13.76
CA GLY A 318 25.37 4.61 -13.26
C GLY A 318 23.93 5.10 -13.51
N SER A 319 23.25 4.71 -14.60
CA SER A 319 21.95 5.33 -14.94
C SER A 319 20.80 4.83 -14.06
N ALA A 320 20.70 3.51 -13.87
CA ALA A 320 19.66 2.91 -13.05
C ALA A 320 19.80 3.31 -11.58
N ALA A 321 21.04 3.33 -11.07
CA ALA A 321 21.33 3.82 -9.72
C ALA A 321 21.03 5.32 -9.57
N ALA A 322 21.33 6.16 -10.57
CA ALA A 322 20.97 7.57 -10.55
C ALA A 322 19.46 7.78 -10.51
N ALA A 323 18.69 7.04 -11.33
CA ALA A 323 17.23 7.06 -11.30
C ALA A 323 16.68 6.71 -9.90
N MET A 324 17.19 5.66 -9.28
CA MET A 324 16.77 5.27 -7.93
C MET A 324 17.18 6.30 -6.86
N ARG A 325 18.34 6.96 -6.98
CA ARG A 325 18.70 8.10 -6.11
C ARG A 325 17.75 9.29 -6.30
N GLY A 326 17.32 9.54 -7.53
CA GLY A 326 16.27 10.50 -7.86
C GLY A 326 14.97 10.17 -7.15
N TRP A 327 14.50 8.93 -7.25
CA TRP A 327 13.32 8.45 -6.52
C TRP A 327 13.46 8.61 -5.00
N LEU A 328 14.63 8.26 -4.43
CA LEU A 328 14.90 8.42 -3.00
C LEU A 328 14.82 9.88 -2.53
N THR A 329 15.09 10.82 -3.43
CA THR A 329 15.06 12.25 -3.16
C THR A 329 13.66 12.82 -3.37
N GLU A 330 12.99 12.45 -4.46
CA GLU A 330 11.80 13.13 -5.01
C GLU A 330 10.50 12.33 -4.89
N GLY A 331 10.55 11.04 -4.55
CA GLY A 331 9.36 10.19 -4.46
C GLY A 331 8.36 10.68 -3.41
N HIS A 332 7.13 10.97 -3.82
CA HIS A 332 6.06 11.45 -2.95
C HIS A 332 5.45 10.30 -2.14
N ALA A 333 5.11 9.18 -2.80
CA ALA A 333 4.61 7.99 -2.10
C ALA A 333 5.70 7.40 -1.21
N LEU A 334 6.95 7.39 -1.67
CA LEU A 334 8.09 7.03 -0.83
C LEU A 334 8.15 7.87 0.45
N ARG A 335 8.06 9.21 0.36
CA ARG A 335 8.11 10.08 1.55
C ARG A 335 6.99 9.76 2.54
N LEU A 336 5.77 9.51 2.05
CA LEU A 336 4.62 9.13 2.89
C LEU A 336 4.81 7.82 3.67
N VAL A 337 5.59 6.89 3.14
CA VAL A 337 5.92 5.62 3.81
C VAL A 337 7.19 5.74 4.64
N ARG A 338 8.18 6.50 4.18
CA ARG A 338 9.50 6.62 4.80
C ARG A 338 9.47 7.52 6.03
N ASP A 339 8.83 8.67 5.94
CA ASP A 339 8.91 9.72 6.96
C ASP A 339 7.81 9.55 8.01
N ALA A 340 8.01 10.16 9.18
CA ALA A 340 7.01 10.12 10.24
C ALA A 340 5.89 11.12 9.98
N HIS A 341 4.63 10.68 10.02
CA HIS A 341 3.46 11.53 9.84
C HIS A 341 2.47 11.36 11.00
N PRO A 342 2.37 12.32 11.94
CA PRO A 342 1.29 12.28 12.91
C PRO A 342 -0.07 12.26 12.20
N ILE A 343 -0.83 11.17 12.36
CA ILE A 343 -2.11 11.01 11.66
C ILE A 343 -3.24 11.60 12.51
N HIS A 344 -3.91 12.61 11.97
CA HIS A 344 -5.11 13.15 12.59
C HIS A 344 -6.32 12.25 12.31
N VAL A 345 -7.18 12.07 13.30
CA VAL A 345 -8.30 11.12 13.32
C VAL A 345 -9.51 11.84 13.86
N GLU A 346 -10.53 11.97 13.03
CA GLU A 346 -11.85 12.45 13.40
C GLU A 346 -12.79 11.25 13.58
N LEU A 347 -13.66 11.28 14.58
CA LEU A 347 -14.61 10.21 14.87
C LEU A 347 -16.04 10.76 14.73
N VAL A 348 -16.84 10.11 13.89
CA VAL A 348 -18.25 10.43 13.66
C VAL A 348 -19.08 9.18 13.95
N LEU A 349 -20.00 9.27 14.90
CA LEU A 349 -20.90 8.18 15.29
C LEU A 349 -22.35 8.57 15.02
N ASN A 350 -23.08 7.77 14.25
CA ASN A 350 -24.48 8.00 13.92
C ASN A 350 -24.73 9.46 13.44
N GLY A 351 -23.84 9.93 12.56
CA GLY A 351 -23.87 11.30 12.01
C GLY A 351 -23.41 12.42 12.95
N THR A 352 -22.99 12.10 14.18
CA THR A 352 -22.57 13.10 15.18
C THR A 352 -21.06 13.02 15.43
N PRO A 353 -20.30 14.12 15.27
CA PRO A 353 -18.90 14.16 15.66
C PRO A 353 -18.72 13.90 17.16
N ILE A 354 -17.80 13.00 17.52
CA ILE A 354 -17.44 12.72 18.90
C ILE A 354 -16.11 13.40 19.21
N ALA A 355 -16.11 14.25 20.25
CA ALA A 355 -14.88 14.82 20.78
C ALA A 355 -13.93 13.72 21.29
N ARG A 356 -12.66 13.86 20.92
CA ARG A 356 -11.55 13.01 21.36
C ARG A 356 -11.45 12.95 22.87
#